data_AF-A0A336JQX1-F1
#
_entry.id   AF-A0A336JQX1-F1
#
_cell.length_a   1.000
_cell.length_b   1.000
_cell.length_c   1.000
_cell.angle_alpha   90.00
_cell.angle_beta   90.00
_cell.angle_gamma   90.00
#
_symmetry.space_group_name_H-M   'P 1'
#
loop_
_entity.id
_entity.type
_entity.pdbx_description
1 polymer ?
#
loop_
_entity_poly.entity_id
_entity_poly.type
_entity_poly.pdbx_seq_one_letter_code
_entity_poly.pdbx_strand_id
1 'polypeptide(L)'
;MSPGSGRRRRALGNHLLVVLALAAPSLASAQEPKRVQTVKVHAEPDGSGVLYEIRPDGQVIIDWDAAETLAVSKADRILLPIATVMLAIRDGTWKPAAPKK
;
A
#
# COMPACT_ATOMS: atom_id res chain seq x y z
N MET A 1 32.44 -61.13 -39.21
CA MET A 1 31.19 -61.50 -39.92
C MET A 1 30.30 -60.27 -39.98
N SER A 2 30.05 -59.74 -41.18
CA SER A 2 28.98 -58.78 -41.52
C SER A 2 27.74 -59.56 -41.98
N PRO A 3 26.57 -58.95 -42.27
CA PRO A 3 25.95 -57.72 -41.76
C PRO A 3 24.44 -57.92 -41.45
N GLY A 4 23.77 -56.91 -40.90
CA GLY A 4 22.31 -56.82 -40.85
C GLY A 4 21.83 -55.41 -41.18
N SER A 5 21.63 -55.13 -42.46
CA SER A 5 21.10 -53.87 -42.98
C SER A 5 19.63 -54.04 -43.38
N GLY A 6 18.76 -53.10 -42.96
CA GLY A 6 17.34 -53.10 -43.36
C GLY A 6 16.70 -51.74 -43.07
N ARG A 7 16.44 -50.98 -44.13
CA ARG A 7 16.12 -49.54 -44.12
C ARG A 7 14.62 -49.28 -44.39
N ARG A 8 14.08 -48.25 -43.71
CA ARG A 8 13.02 -47.29 -44.15
C ARG A 8 11.58 -47.86 -44.21
N ARG A 9 10.55 -47.15 -43.72
CA ARG A 9 9.84 -45.99 -44.32
C ARG A 9 9.18 -45.17 -43.19
N ARG A 10 9.58 -43.91 -42.93
CA ARG A 10 8.97 -42.63 -43.38
C ARG A 10 7.43 -42.55 -43.30
N ALA A 11 6.95 -41.71 -42.39
CA ALA A 11 5.95 -40.64 -42.62
C ALA A 11 6.19 -39.60 -41.49
N LEU A 12 6.81 -38.44 -41.73
CA LEU A 12 6.27 -37.19 -42.30
C LEU A 12 5.09 -36.61 -41.54
N GLY A 13 5.30 -35.38 -41.04
CA GLY A 13 4.28 -34.49 -40.51
C GLY A 13 4.58 -34.11 -39.06
N ASN A 14 4.81 -32.86 -38.68
CA ASN A 14 4.83 -31.61 -39.41
C ASN A 14 5.56 -30.63 -38.49
N HIS A 15 6.56 -29.92 -39.01
CA HIS A 15 7.29 -28.92 -38.25
C HIS A 15 6.39 -27.71 -37.98
N LEU A 16 6.34 -27.23 -36.74
CA LEU A 16 6.27 -25.79 -36.52
C LEU A 16 6.86 -25.43 -35.15
N LEU A 17 8.09 -24.93 -35.19
CA LEU A 17 8.64 -24.04 -34.16
C LEU A 17 7.90 -22.71 -34.26
N VAL A 18 7.26 -22.28 -33.17
CA VAL A 18 6.96 -20.86 -32.96
C VAL A 18 7.77 -20.42 -31.76
N VAL A 19 8.87 -19.73 -32.04
CA VAL A 19 9.54 -18.86 -31.07
C VAL A 19 8.83 -17.52 -31.15
N LEU A 20 8.21 -17.10 -30.06
CA LEU A 20 7.78 -15.71 -29.90
C LEU A 20 8.37 -15.19 -28.58
N ALA A 21 9.60 -14.68 -28.67
CA ALA A 21 10.15 -13.77 -27.69
C ALA A 21 9.38 -12.44 -27.83
N LEU A 22 8.33 -12.27 -27.02
CA LEU A 22 7.70 -10.97 -26.80
C LEU A 22 8.16 -10.44 -25.44
N ALA A 23 8.76 -9.25 -25.53
CA ALA A 23 9.19 -8.40 -24.45
C ALA A 23 8.29 -8.49 -23.21
N ALA A 24 8.90 -8.65 -22.05
CA ALA A 24 8.24 -8.35 -20.79
C ALA A 24 8.07 -6.83 -20.68
N PRO A 25 6.85 -6.29 -20.58
CA PRO A 25 6.63 -5.21 -19.65
C PRO A 25 6.51 -5.85 -18.26
N SER A 26 7.37 -5.42 -17.35
CA SER A 26 7.07 -5.53 -15.93
C SER A 26 5.64 -5.02 -15.73
N LEU A 27 4.72 -5.90 -15.37
CA LEU A 27 3.50 -5.45 -14.74
C LEU A 27 4.00 -4.79 -13.46
N ALA A 28 4.07 -3.46 -13.49
CA ALA A 28 4.09 -2.67 -12.29
C ALA A 28 3.03 -3.28 -11.40
N SER A 29 3.46 -3.97 -10.34
CA SER A 29 2.56 -4.37 -9.28
C SER A 29 2.06 -3.05 -8.75
N ALA A 30 0.90 -2.62 -9.22
CA ALA A 30 0.15 -1.55 -8.62
C ALA A 30 -0.04 -2.05 -7.19
N GLN A 31 0.84 -1.58 -6.29
CA GLN A 31 0.75 -1.87 -4.87
C GLN A 31 -0.66 -1.42 -4.52
N GLU A 32 -1.54 -2.40 -4.30
CA GLU A 32 -2.88 -2.15 -3.82
C GLU A 32 -2.73 -1.22 -2.63
N PRO A 33 -3.43 -0.07 -2.58
CA PRO A 33 -3.24 0.89 -1.50
C PRO A 33 -3.35 0.15 -0.18
N LYS A 34 -2.21 0.03 0.54
CA LYS A 34 -2.14 -0.77 1.76
C LYS A 34 -3.28 -0.31 2.65
N ARG A 35 -4.22 -1.21 2.93
CA ARG A 35 -5.46 -0.89 3.66
C ARG A 35 -5.09 -0.26 5.00
N VAL A 36 -5.21 1.07 5.08
CA VAL A 36 -4.94 1.82 6.32
C VAL A 36 -6.11 1.56 7.25
N GLN A 37 -5.85 0.91 8.38
CA GLN A 37 -6.83 0.71 9.45
C GLN A 37 -6.50 1.68 10.58
N THR A 38 -7.46 2.52 10.95
CA THR A 38 -7.33 3.41 12.11
C THR A 38 -7.75 2.64 13.35
N VAL A 39 -6.79 2.37 14.23
CA VAL A 39 -7.05 1.69 15.51
C VAL A 39 -6.98 2.74 16.62
N LYS A 40 -8.00 2.76 17.49
CA LYS A 40 -8.00 3.64 18.68
C LYS A 40 -7.13 3.00 19.76
N VAL A 41 -5.95 3.59 20.00
CA VAL A 41 -5.02 3.17 21.05
C VAL A 41 -4.97 4.26 22.12
N HIS A 42 -5.09 3.90 23.40
CA HIS A 42 -4.97 4.81 24.54
C HIS A 42 -3.54 4.76 25.09
N ALA A 43 -2.56 5.10 24.28
CA ALA A 43 -1.17 5.25 24.70
C ALA A 43 -0.80 6.73 24.58
N GLU A 44 -0.27 7.33 25.65
CA GLU A 44 0.30 8.67 25.54
C GLU A 44 1.52 8.62 24.62
N PRO A 45 1.65 9.54 23.64
CA PRO A 45 2.84 9.65 22.83
C PRO A 45 4.06 9.91 23.73
N ASP A 46 5.20 9.35 23.35
CA ASP A 46 6.45 9.52 24.05
C ASP A 46 6.92 10.99 23.96
N GLY A 47 6.39 11.82 24.86
CA GLY A 47 6.98 13.08 25.32
C GLY A 47 7.53 14.02 24.24
N SER A 48 6.67 14.64 23.45
CA SER A 48 6.88 15.95 22.82
C SER A 48 5.53 16.38 22.26
N GLY A 49 5.26 17.68 22.08
CA GLY A 49 3.97 18.24 21.64
C GLY A 49 3.50 17.79 20.25
N VAL A 50 3.33 16.48 20.07
CA VAL A 50 3.08 15.77 18.84
C VAL A 50 1.77 15.03 19.04
N LEU A 51 0.78 15.37 18.22
CA LEU A 51 -0.57 14.83 18.33
C LEU A 51 -0.67 13.36 17.85
N TYR A 52 0.35 12.86 17.16
CA TYR A 52 0.37 11.49 16.63
C TYR A 52 1.77 10.98 16.33
N GLU A 53 1.94 9.67 16.41
CA GLU A 53 3.14 8.96 16.00
C GLU A 53 2.79 7.93 14.92
N ILE A 54 3.69 7.73 13.96
CA ILE A 54 3.62 6.63 13.00
C ILE A 54 4.67 5.60 13.41
N ARG A 55 4.22 4.43 13.87
CA ARG A 55 5.09 3.32 14.25
C ARG A 55 5.75 2.67 13.02
N PRO A 56 6.86 1.92 13.21
CA PRO A 56 7.55 1.23 12.10
C PRO A 56 6.69 0.24 11.30
N ASP A 57 5.64 -0.32 11.92
CA ASP A 57 4.69 -1.23 11.27
C ASP A 57 3.62 -0.50 10.43
N GLY A 58 3.62 0.84 10.49
CA GLY A 58 2.66 1.72 9.81
C GLY A 58 1.40 2.01 10.62
N GLN A 59 1.31 1.58 11.88
CA GLN A 59 0.21 2.00 12.76
C GLN A 59 0.37 3.48 13.14
N VAL A 60 -0.73 4.21 13.10
CA VAL A 60 -0.79 5.60 13.56
C VAL A 60 -1.39 5.63 14.97
N ILE A 61 -0.61 6.09 15.94
CA ILE A 61 -1.07 6.38 17.30
C ILE A 61 -1.47 7.84 17.34
N ILE A 62 -2.64 8.16 17.89
CA ILE A 62 -3.12 9.54 18.03
C ILE A 62 -3.40 9.80 19.49
N ASP A 63 -2.90 10.92 20.00
CA ASP A 63 -3.30 11.45 21.31
C ASP A 63 -4.61 12.23 21.17
N TRP A 64 -5.70 11.57 21.51
CA TRP A 64 -7.03 12.14 21.40
C TRP A 64 -7.26 13.27 22.40
N ASP A 65 -6.71 13.17 23.60
CA ASP A 65 -6.95 14.14 24.67
C ASP A 65 -6.18 15.43 24.38
N ALA A 66 -4.95 15.31 23.86
CA ALA A 66 -4.20 16.46 23.37
C ALA A 66 -4.89 17.13 22.18
N ALA A 67 -5.44 16.35 21.23
CA ALA A 67 -6.17 16.89 20.09
C ALA A 67 -7.44 17.65 20.52
N GLU A 68 -8.22 17.11 21.46
CA GLU A 68 -9.39 17.79 22.03
C GLU A 68 -9.00 19.06 22.78
N THR A 69 -8.01 18.96 23.66
CA THR A 69 -7.51 20.10 24.45
C THR A 69 -7.04 21.21 23.52
N LEU A 70 -6.32 20.87 22.46
CA LEU A 70 -5.86 21.85 21.48
C LEU A 70 -7.01 22.46 20.68
N ALA A 71 -8.01 21.68 20.28
CA ALA A 71 -9.16 22.20 19.54
C ALA A 71 -9.99 23.19 20.36
N VAL A 72 -10.14 22.93 21.67
CA VAL A 72 -10.85 23.81 22.60
C VAL A 72 -10.04 25.06 22.92
N SER A 73 -8.77 24.88 23.34
CA SER A 73 -7.91 25.98 23.77
C SER A 73 -7.42 26.87 22.63
N LYS A 74 -7.25 26.29 21.43
CA LYS A 74 -6.65 26.93 20.25
C LYS A 74 -5.26 27.51 20.54
N ALA A 75 -4.56 26.92 21.51
CA ALA A 75 -3.29 27.43 22.04
C ALA A 75 -2.15 27.39 21.01
N ASP A 76 -2.14 26.37 20.14
CA ASP A 76 -1.18 26.23 19.05
C ASP A 76 -1.87 26.32 17.68
N ARG A 77 -1.67 27.44 16.98
CA ARG A 77 -2.26 27.68 15.65
C ARG A 77 -1.62 26.84 14.54
N ILE A 78 -0.40 26.34 14.74
CA ILE A 78 0.31 25.49 13.79
C ILE A 78 -0.30 24.08 13.83
N LEU A 79 -0.57 23.56 15.03
CA LEU A 79 -1.11 22.22 15.21
C LEU A 79 -2.65 22.15 15.14
N LEU A 80 -3.35 23.27 15.30
CA LEU A 80 -4.83 23.32 15.31
C LEU A 80 -5.48 22.67 14.06
N PRO A 81 -5.01 22.89 12.82
CA PRO A 81 -5.57 22.21 11.65
C PRO A 81 -5.43 20.69 11.72
N ILE A 82 -4.32 20.19 12.27
CA ILE A 82 -4.05 18.75 12.43
C ILE A 82 -5.03 18.15 13.44
N ALA A 83 -5.17 18.78 14.62
CA ALA A 83 -6.15 18.35 15.63
C ALA A 83 -7.57 18.34 15.07
N THR A 84 -7.95 19.35 14.28
CA THR A 84 -9.28 19.43 13.65
C THR A 84 -9.53 18.24 12.71
N VAL A 85 -8.54 17.89 11.89
CA VAL A 85 -8.64 16.73 10.99
C VAL A 85 -8.76 15.42 11.77
N MET A 86 -7.96 15.25 12.83
CA MET A 86 -8.01 14.06 13.68
C MET A 86 -9.40 13.87 14.30
N LEU A 87 -9.96 14.92 14.89
CA LEU A 87 -11.31 14.88 15.47
C LEU A 87 -12.35 14.56 14.39
N ALA A 88 -12.25 15.16 13.20
CA ALA A 88 -13.14 14.84 12.10
C ALA A 88 -13.03 13.36 11.64
N ILE A 89 -11.83 12.77 11.67
CA ILE A 89 -11.60 11.35 11.37
C ILE A 89 -12.26 10.49 12.44
N ARG A 90 -12.02 10.78 13.73
CA ARG A 90 -12.62 10.06 14.86
C ARG A 90 -14.15 10.06 14.80
N ASP A 91 -14.71 11.23 14.50
CA ASP A 91 -16.15 11.45 14.50
C ASP A 91 -16.80 11.02 13.18
N GLY A 92 -16.02 10.47 12.23
CA GLY A 92 -16.52 9.96 10.95
C GLY A 92 -17.03 11.03 9.98
N THR A 93 -16.68 12.30 10.21
CA THR A 93 -17.12 13.44 9.38
C THR A 93 -16.09 13.85 8.33
N TRP A 94 -14.86 13.34 8.44
CA TRP A 94 -13.80 13.60 7.48
C TRP A 94 -14.11 13.01 6.10
N LYS A 95 -13.82 13.80 5.05
CA LYS A 95 -13.93 13.39 3.65
C LYS A 95 -12.57 13.52 2.96
N PRO A 96 -12.08 12.49 2.26
CA PRO A 96 -10.87 12.60 1.46
C PRO A 96 -11.02 13.71 0.42
N ALA A 97 -9.95 14.48 0.21
CA ALA A 97 -9.88 15.34 -0.95
C ALA A 97 -9.88 14.48 -2.22
N ALA A 98 -10.63 14.92 -3.24
CA ALA A 98 -10.58 14.24 -4.53
C ALA A 98 -9.15 14.29 -5.09
N PRO A 99 -8.68 13.21 -5.73
CA PRO A 99 -7.37 13.21 -6.37
C PRO A 99 -7.33 14.29 -7.45
N LYS A 100 -6.26 15.08 -7.48
CA LYS A 100 -6.00 15.98 -8.60
C LYS A 100 -5.58 15.13 -9.80
N LYS A 101 -6.30 15.27 -10.92
CA LYS A 101 -5.99 14.60 -12.19
C LYS A 101 -4.76 15.22 -12.85
#